data_AF-A0A1M5UGA7-F1
#
_entry.id   AF-A0A1M5UGA7-F1
#
_cell.length_a   1.000
_cell.length_b   1.000
_cell.length_c   1.000
_cell.angle_alpha   90.00
_cell.angle_beta   90.00
_cell.angle_gamma   90.00
#
_symmetry.space_group_name_H-M   'P 1'
#
loop_
_entity.id
_entity.type
_entity.pdbx_description
1 polymer ?
#
loop_
_entity_poly.entity_id
_entity_poly.type
_entity_poly.pdbx_seq_one_letter_code
_entity_poly.pdbx_strand_id
1 'polypeptide(L)'
;MKVNVFSRIPMENKHAYEILAEVVPHMKERPGMYFHPVNFNNLRLYMEGFITGLAWGPGEEGNREISRWLGKKVQRGSNVIWTAHVLALANDDEQKAWDLLFHYLEEFLKEKGNPPSKE
;
A
#
# COMPACT_ATOMS: atom_id res chain seq x y z
N MET A 1 -5.42 35.56 1.51
CA MET A 1 -5.83 34.80 0.32
C MET A 1 -5.35 33.36 0.51
N LYS A 2 -6.25 32.40 0.72
CA LYS A 2 -5.88 31.00 0.95
C LYS A 2 -5.56 30.36 -0.40
N VAL A 3 -4.28 30.11 -0.66
CA VAL A 3 -3.87 29.31 -1.83
C VAL A 3 -4.21 27.87 -1.52
N ASN A 4 -5.07 27.29 -2.34
CA ASN A 4 -5.57 25.93 -2.20
C ASN A 4 -4.43 24.96 -2.54
N VAL A 5 -3.76 24.42 -1.52
CA VAL A 5 -2.69 23.43 -1.66
C VAL A 5 -3.33 22.06 -1.86
N PHE A 6 -4.09 21.89 -2.95
CA PHE A 6 -4.18 20.56 -3.55
C PHE A 6 -2.83 20.31 -4.19
N SER A 7 -1.96 19.69 -3.41
CA SER A 7 -0.72 19.06 -3.85
C SER A 7 -1.01 18.31 -5.15
N ARG A 8 -0.50 18.86 -6.26
CA ARG A 8 -0.48 18.19 -7.55
C ARG A 8 0.11 16.81 -7.31
N ILE A 9 -0.71 15.77 -7.39
CA ILE A 9 -0.20 14.41 -7.52
C ILE A 9 0.69 14.47 -8.76
N PRO A 10 2.00 14.18 -8.67
CA PRO A 10 2.82 14.08 -9.87
C PRO A 10 2.12 13.12 -10.82
N MET A 11 1.77 13.59 -12.03
CA MET A 11 1.06 12.76 -13.01
C MET A 11 1.77 11.43 -13.30
N GLU A 12 3.06 11.36 -12.98
CA GLU A 12 3.97 10.23 -13.11
C GLU A 12 3.51 8.98 -12.32
N ASN A 13 2.82 9.14 -11.20
CA ASN A 13 2.46 8.01 -10.33
C ASN A 13 1.04 7.47 -10.56
N LYS A 14 0.24 8.13 -11.40
CA LYS A 14 -1.18 7.79 -11.62
C LYS A 14 -1.37 6.34 -12.09
N HIS A 15 -0.49 5.90 -12.99
CA HIS A 15 -0.54 4.56 -13.56
C HIS A 15 -0.24 3.47 -12.52
N ALA A 16 0.74 3.67 -11.65
CA ALA A 16 1.06 2.74 -10.57
C ALA A 16 -0.11 2.58 -9.57
N TYR A 17 -0.78 3.69 -9.24
CA TYR A 17 -1.98 3.64 -8.39
C TYR A 17 -3.15 2.90 -9.06
N GLU A 18 -3.36 3.08 -10.36
CA GLU A 18 -4.38 2.36 -11.13
C GLU A 18 -4.10 0.85 -11.12
N ILE A 19 -2.85 0.45 -11.41
CA ILE A 19 -2.44 -0.98 -11.36
C ILE A 19 -2.62 -1.56 -9.96
N LEU A 20 -2.22 -0.83 -8.90
CA LEU A 20 -2.45 -1.29 -7.53
C LEU A 20 -3.93 -1.44 -7.22
N ALA A 21 -4.76 -0.47 -7.61
CA ALA A 21 -6.20 -0.51 -7.37
C ALA A 21 -6.88 -1.69 -8.09
N GLU A 22 -6.36 -2.11 -9.23
CA GLU A 22 -6.83 -3.31 -9.96
C GLU A 22 -6.34 -4.61 -9.30
N VAL A 23 -5.06 -4.70 -8.95
CA VAL A 23 -4.46 -5.96 -8.47
C VAL A 23 -4.81 -6.28 -7.01
N VAL A 24 -4.97 -5.27 -6.16
CA VAL A 24 -5.18 -5.45 -4.72
C VAL A 24 -6.43 -6.27 -4.39
N PRO A 25 -7.62 -6.01 -4.97
CA PRO A 25 -8.80 -6.84 -4.76
C PRO A 25 -8.57 -8.31 -5.14
N HIS A 26 -7.98 -8.57 -6.31
CA HIS A 26 -7.72 -9.94 -6.77
C HIS A 26 -6.72 -10.69 -5.89
N MET A 27 -5.69 -10.00 -5.38
CA MET A 27 -4.72 -10.59 -4.46
C MET A 27 -5.36 -10.95 -3.11
N LYS A 28 -6.30 -10.14 -2.63
CA LYS A 28 -7.06 -10.40 -1.40
C LYS A 28 -7.96 -11.62 -1.55
N GLU A 29 -8.63 -11.77 -2.70
CA GLU A 29 -9.56 -12.86 -2.97
C GLU A 29 -8.85 -14.19 -3.30
N ARG A 30 -7.72 -14.13 -4.02
CA ARG A 30 -7.04 -15.31 -4.56
C ARG A 30 -5.52 -15.26 -4.33
N PRO A 31 -5.05 -15.17 -3.08
CA PRO A 31 -3.62 -14.97 -2.79
C PRO A 31 -2.71 -16.07 -3.35
N GLY A 32 -3.21 -17.32 -3.42
CA GLY A 32 -2.47 -18.45 -3.98
C GLY A 32 -2.14 -18.33 -5.48
N MET A 33 -2.72 -17.38 -6.20
CA MET A 33 -2.35 -17.08 -7.60
C MET A 33 -1.10 -16.20 -7.71
N TYR A 34 -0.70 -15.53 -6.63
CA TYR A 34 0.37 -14.52 -6.62
C TYR A 34 1.61 -15.01 -5.87
N PHE A 35 1.41 -15.71 -4.76
CA PHE A 35 2.52 -16.17 -3.92
C PHE A 35 2.20 -17.48 -3.19
N HIS A 36 3.25 -18.23 -2.88
CA HIS A 36 3.16 -19.49 -2.15
C HIS A 36 4.41 -19.70 -1.26
N PRO A 37 4.27 -20.24 -0.03
CA PRO A 37 3.02 -20.51 0.69
C PRO A 37 2.19 -19.26 0.98
N VAL A 38 0.88 -19.45 1.19
CA VAL A 38 -0.06 -18.37 1.53
C VAL A 38 0.10 -18.03 3.00
N ASN A 39 0.97 -17.07 3.30
CA ASN A 39 1.22 -16.54 4.64
C ASN A 39 1.57 -15.04 4.56
N PHE A 40 1.54 -14.36 5.69
CA PHE A 40 1.75 -12.91 5.75
C PHE A 40 3.16 -12.51 5.29
N ASN A 41 4.20 -13.29 5.62
CA ASN A 41 5.57 -12.96 5.21
C ASN A 41 5.71 -12.92 3.68
N ASN A 42 5.10 -13.88 2.98
CA ASN A 42 5.10 -13.90 1.53
C ASN A 42 4.21 -12.83 0.92
N LEU A 43 3.05 -12.54 1.51
CA LEU A 43 2.22 -11.40 1.12
C LEU A 43 3.01 -10.09 1.22
N ARG A 44 3.69 -9.88 2.35
CA ARG A 44 4.53 -8.71 2.60
C ARG A 44 5.62 -8.56 1.55
N LEU A 45 6.42 -9.61 1.34
CA LEU A 45 7.53 -9.58 0.38
C LEU A 45 7.02 -9.35 -1.05
N TYR A 46 5.95 -10.04 -1.42
CA TYR A 46 5.32 -9.87 -2.72
C TYR A 46 4.86 -8.42 -2.91
N MET A 47 4.15 -7.85 -1.95
CA MET A 47 3.60 -6.49 -2.06
C MET A 47 4.71 -5.44 -2.10
N GLU A 48 5.73 -5.53 -1.25
CA GLU A 48 6.88 -4.63 -1.26
C GLU A 48 7.63 -4.67 -2.60
N GLY A 49 7.83 -5.89 -3.15
CA GLY A 49 8.47 -6.09 -4.45
C GLY A 49 7.62 -5.58 -5.61
N PHE A 50 6.32 -5.89 -5.60
CA PHE A 50 5.36 -5.44 -6.61
C PHE A 50 5.33 -3.91 -6.68
N ILE A 51 5.18 -3.25 -5.54
CA ILE A 51 5.22 -1.79 -5.39
C ILE A 51 6.53 -1.21 -5.95
N THR A 52 7.67 -1.83 -5.65
CA THR A 52 8.97 -1.39 -6.17
C THR A 52 9.03 -1.52 -7.70
N GLY A 53 8.37 -2.53 -8.25
CA GLY A 53 8.32 -2.81 -9.70
C GLY A 53 7.38 -1.88 -10.50
N LEU A 54 6.48 -1.14 -9.87
CA LEU A 54 5.48 -0.31 -10.56
C LEU A 54 6.01 1.00 -11.18
N ALA A 55 7.33 1.10 -11.39
CA ALA A 55 7.99 2.27 -11.99
C ALA A 55 7.61 3.60 -11.30
N TRP A 56 7.50 3.58 -9.97
CA TRP A 56 7.11 4.72 -9.13
C TRP A 56 8.19 5.83 -9.02
N GLY A 57 8.97 6.03 -10.09
CA GLY A 57 10.19 6.81 -10.09
C GLY A 57 11.42 5.99 -9.65
N PRO A 58 12.59 6.65 -9.48
CA PRO A 58 13.81 5.96 -9.10
C PRO A 58 13.78 5.42 -7.65
N GLY A 59 14.07 4.12 -7.49
CA GLY A 59 14.20 3.44 -6.21
C GLY A 59 12.86 3.01 -5.58
N GLU A 60 12.87 2.72 -4.28
CA GLU A 60 11.69 2.27 -3.50
C GLU A 60 10.70 3.40 -3.18
N GLU A 61 10.51 4.39 -4.07
CA GLU A 61 9.72 5.60 -3.76
C GLU A 61 8.28 5.29 -3.41
N GLY A 62 7.71 4.26 -4.04
CA GLY A 62 6.39 3.74 -3.69
C GLY A 62 6.23 3.28 -2.25
N ASN A 63 7.12 2.38 -1.83
CA ASN A 63 7.14 1.90 -0.45
C ASN A 63 7.38 3.06 0.52
N ARG A 64 8.24 4.03 0.17
CA ARG A 64 8.47 5.24 0.96
C ARG A 64 7.22 6.12 1.06
N GLU A 65 6.50 6.30 -0.04
CA GLU A 65 5.28 7.10 -0.08
C GLU A 65 4.20 6.50 0.83
N ILE A 66 3.96 5.19 0.73
CA ILE A 66 3.02 4.47 1.58
C ILE A 66 3.47 4.53 3.05
N SER A 67 4.77 4.36 3.33
CA SER A 67 5.33 4.42 4.69
C SER A 67 5.14 5.80 5.32
N ARG A 68 5.39 6.89 4.58
CA ARG A 68 5.13 8.25 5.04
C ARG A 68 3.64 8.50 5.30
N TRP A 69 2.77 8.00 4.42
CA TRP A 69 1.32 8.12 4.58
C TRP A 69 0.83 7.36 5.81
N LEU A 70 1.17 6.09 5.94
CA LEU A 70 0.71 5.25 7.05
C LEU A 70 1.27 5.76 8.39
N GLY A 71 2.55 6.10 8.44
CA GLY A 71 3.17 6.66 9.65
C GLY A 71 2.41 7.89 10.16
N LYS A 72 2.05 8.83 9.27
CA LYS A 72 1.19 9.97 9.64
C LYS A 72 -0.18 9.52 10.14
N LYS A 73 -0.82 8.56 9.47
CA LYS A 73 -2.17 8.10 9.79
C LYS A 73 -2.26 7.43 11.17
N VAL A 74 -1.23 6.67 11.55
CA VAL A 74 -1.17 5.98 12.84
C VAL A 74 -0.33 6.70 13.90
N GLN A 75 0.08 7.94 13.62
CA GLN A 75 0.91 8.78 14.50
C GLN A 75 2.21 8.08 14.93
N ARG A 76 2.80 7.28 14.03
CA ARG A 76 4.11 6.64 14.18
C ARG A 76 5.11 7.28 13.20
N GLY A 77 6.40 7.31 13.56
CA GLY A 77 7.42 7.90 12.69
C GLY A 77 7.51 7.21 11.33
N SER A 78 7.73 7.96 10.25
CA SER A 78 7.77 7.46 8.86
C SER A 78 9.03 6.67 8.47
N ASN A 79 9.91 6.39 9.43
CA ASN A 79 11.21 5.75 9.18
C ASN A 79 11.12 4.21 9.13
N VAL A 80 9.93 3.67 9.34
CA VAL A 80 9.65 2.24 9.32
C VAL A 80 8.88 1.91 8.05
N ILE A 81 9.23 0.80 7.39
CA ILE A 81 8.50 0.31 6.22
C ILE A 81 7.05 0.05 6.62
N TRP A 82 6.10 0.47 5.79
CA TRP A 82 4.67 0.41 6.09
C TRP A 82 4.15 -0.98 6.52
N THR A 83 4.69 -2.06 5.96
CA THR A 83 4.36 -3.45 6.35
C THR A 83 4.80 -3.78 7.78
N ALA A 84 5.89 -3.18 8.27
CA ALA A 84 6.31 -3.31 9.66
C ALA A 84 5.44 -2.48 10.61
N HIS A 85 4.88 -1.34 10.14
CA HIS A 85 3.82 -0.67 10.90
C HIS A 85 2.58 -1.57 11.04
N VAL A 86 2.19 -2.26 9.97
CA VAL A 86 1.06 -3.20 9.98
C VAL A 86 1.28 -4.32 11.00
N LEU A 87 2.44 -4.99 10.97
CA LEU A 87 2.79 -6.03 11.95
C LEU A 87 2.69 -5.51 13.40
N ALA A 88 3.26 -4.33 13.65
CA ALA A 88 3.25 -3.72 14.97
C ALA A 88 1.86 -3.21 15.41
N LEU A 89 0.87 -3.12 14.51
CA LEU A 89 -0.53 -2.83 14.84
C LEU A 89 -1.34 -4.12 15.01
N ALA A 90 -0.93 -5.18 14.32
CA ALA A 90 -1.50 -6.50 14.44
C ALA A 90 -1.17 -7.18 15.78
N ASN A 91 -0.06 -6.80 16.44
CA ASN A 91 0.40 -7.43 17.67
C ASN A 91 0.67 -8.93 17.46
N ASP A 92 1.42 -9.23 16.40
CA ASP A 92 1.83 -10.57 15.95
C ASP A 92 0.69 -11.54 15.58
N ASP A 93 -0.54 -11.04 15.48
CA ASP A 93 -1.67 -11.77 14.91
C ASP A 93 -1.59 -11.73 13.37
N GLU A 94 -1.33 -12.89 12.76
CA GLU A 94 -1.13 -13.00 11.31
C GLU A 94 -2.38 -12.62 10.51
N GLN A 95 -3.56 -13.08 10.94
CA GLN A 95 -4.81 -12.79 10.24
C GLN A 95 -5.13 -11.29 10.34
N LYS A 96 -4.92 -10.71 11.50
CA LYS A 96 -5.09 -9.27 11.70
C LYS A 96 -4.08 -8.46 10.88
N ALA A 97 -2.84 -8.92 10.77
CA ALA A 97 -1.82 -8.27 9.92
C ALA A 97 -2.24 -8.29 8.45
N TRP A 98 -2.81 -9.40 8.00
CA TRP A 98 -3.38 -9.55 6.66
C TRP A 98 -4.48 -8.52 6.40
N ASP A 99 -5.47 -8.46 7.28
CA ASP A 99 -6.61 -7.56 7.14
C ASP A 99 -6.17 -6.09 7.17
N LEU A 100 -5.25 -5.74 8.06
CA LEU A 100 -4.71 -4.38 8.17
C LEU A 100 -3.88 -3.98 6.94
N LEU A 101 -3.11 -4.90 6.35
CA LEU A 101 -2.33 -4.62 5.15
C LEU A 101 -3.24 -4.18 4.01
N PHE A 102 -4.28 -4.98 3.72
CA PHE A 102 -5.24 -4.65 2.67
C PHE A 102 -6.07 -3.41 3.01
N HIS A 103 -6.52 -3.27 4.26
CA HIS A 103 -7.27 -2.10 4.70
C HIS A 103 -6.50 -0.79 4.46
N TYR A 104 -5.25 -0.70 4.93
CA TYR A 104 -4.47 0.51 4.78
C TYR A 104 -4.07 0.79 3.33
N LEU A 105 -3.83 -0.25 2.53
CA LEU A 105 -3.54 -0.08 1.12
C LEU A 105 -4.77 0.44 0.34
N GLU A 106 -5.95 -0.12 0.61
CA GLU A 106 -7.22 0.36 0.03
C GLU A 106 -7.52 1.81 0.45
N GLU A 107 -7.29 2.16 1.72
CA GLU A 107 -7.44 3.55 2.20
C GLU A 107 -6.46 4.51 1.51
N PHE A 108 -5.19 4.11 1.38
CA PHE A 108 -4.18 4.88 0.68
C PHE A 108 -4.61 5.17 -0.77
N LEU A 109 -5.08 4.15 -1.49
CA LEU A 109 -5.53 4.28 -2.89
C LEU A 109 -6.76 5.17 -3.03
N LYS A 110 -7.72 5.09 -2.09
CA LYS A 110 -8.89 5.99 -2.02
C LYS A 110 -8.47 7.45 -1.86
N GLU A 111 -7.53 7.75 -0.97
CA GLU A 111 -7.03 9.12 -0.75
C GLU A 111 -6.22 9.66 -1.95
N LYS A 112 -5.58 8.77 -2.73
CA LYS A 112 -4.87 9.12 -3.96
C LYS A 112 -5.78 9.29 -5.18
N GLY A 113 -7.09 9.14 -5.02
CA GLY A 113 -8.08 9.37 -6.07
C GLY A 113 -8.33 8.17 -6.99
N ASN A 114 -7.77 7.00 -6.67
CA ASN A 114 -7.95 5.76 -7.43
C ASN A 114 -8.60 4.70 -6.52
N PRO A 115 -9.91 4.84 -6.21
CA PRO A 115 -10.61 3.80 -5.48
C PRO A 115 -10.54 2.48 -6.28
N PRO A 116 -10.48 1.31 -5.61
CA PRO A 116 -10.64 0.03 -6.30
C PRO A 116 -11.96 0.07 -7.08
N SER A 117 -11.91 -0.32 -8.35
CA SER A 117 -13.08 -0.38 -9.22
C SER A 117 -14.16 -1.22 -8.55
N LYS A 118 -15.29 -0.59 -8.22
CA LYS A 118 -16.48 -1.30 -7.77
C LYS A 118 -17.06 -2.01 -8.99
N GLU A 119 -17.07 -3.34 -8.96
CA GLU A 119 -18.03 -4.14 -9.74
C GLU A 119 -19.46 -3.86 -9.28
#